data_AF-A0A6I5XDG4-F1
#
_entry.id   AF-A0A6I5XDG4-F1
#
_cell.length_a   1.000
_cell.length_b   1.000
_cell.length_c   1.000
_cell.angle_alpha   90.00
_cell.angle_beta   90.00
_cell.angle_gamma   90.00
#
_symmetry.space_group_name_H-M   'P 1'
#
loop_
_entity.id
_entity.type
_entity.pdbx_description
1 polymer ?
#
loop_
_entity_poly.entity_id
_entity_poly.type
_entity_poly.pdbx_seq_one_letter_code
_entity_poly.pdbx_strand_id
1 'polypeptide(L)'
;MTKPTDDGRAKFDVLVEELSAELDVQRASMFGMPSIKRRGGKAFAGLYGDDMVFKLDGPAHAEALSLEGAHLFEPMAGRPMKAWVQVPPAHEQRWLELAKAAEQALG
;
A
#
# COMPACT_ATOMS: atom_id res chain seq x y z
N MET A 1 -12.59 -0.71 11.39
CA MET A 1 -11.88 -0.69 10.10
C MET A 1 -12.88 -0.29 9.04
N THR A 2 -12.67 0.83 8.38
CA THR A 2 -13.51 1.27 7.26
C THR A 2 -13.32 0.29 6.11
N LYS A 3 -14.42 -0.26 5.58
CA LYS A 3 -14.35 -1.16 4.42
C LYS A 3 -14.08 -0.32 3.17
N PRO A 4 -13.29 -0.83 2.22
CA PRO A 4 -13.14 -0.18 0.93
C PRO A 4 -14.47 -0.09 0.18
N THR A 5 -14.66 1.01 -0.54
CA THR A 5 -15.73 1.17 -1.53
C THR A 5 -15.48 0.28 -2.75
N ASP A 6 -16.47 0.16 -3.63
CA ASP A 6 -16.31 -0.57 -4.90
C ASP A 6 -15.30 0.12 -5.83
N ASP A 7 -15.25 1.46 -5.84
CA ASP A 7 -14.24 2.23 -6.59
C ASP A 7 -12.83 1.98 -6.05
N GLY A 8 -12.65 2.04 -4.72
CA GLY A 8 -11.37 1.71 -4.09
C GLY A 8 -10.90 0.29 -4.39
N ARG A 9 -11.83 -0.67 -4.42
CA ARG A 9 -11.52 -2.06 -4.83
C ARG A 9 -11.10 -2.15 -6.29
N ALA A 10 -11.83 -1.49 -7.19
CA ALA A 10 -11.51 -1.50 -8.61
C ALA A 10 -10.10 -0.94 -8.86
N LYS A 11 -9.74 0.18 -8.23
CA LYS A 11 -8.41 0.78 -8.33
C LYS A 11 -7.32 -0.14 -7.77
N PHE A 12 -7.57 -0.77 -6.63
CA PHE A 12 -6.66 -1.75 -6.07
C PHE A 12 -6.47 -2.96 -7.01
N ASP A 13 -7.53 -3.42 -7.67
CA ASP A 13 -7.45 -4.54 -8.61
C ASP A 13 -6.64 -4.19 -9.87
N VAL A 14 -6.80 -2.97 -10.39
CA VAL A 14 -5.97 -2.42 -11.47
C VAL A 14 -4.51 -2.36 -11.05
N LEU A 15 -4.23 -1.80 -9.87
CA LEU A 15 -2.87 -1.74 -9.33
C LEU A 15 -2.24 -3.13 -9.21
N VAL A 16 -2.96 -4.11 -8.67
CA VAL A 16 -2.47 -5.49 -8.57
C VAL A 16 -2.15 -6.08 -9.95
N GLU A 17 -3.02 -5.85 -10.94
CA GLU A 17 -2.79 -6.32 -12.32
C GLU A 17 -1.51 -5.72 -12.89
N GLU A 18 -1.35 -4.40 -12.84
CA GLU A 18 -0.15 -3.70 -13.30
C GLU A 18 1.12 -4.19 -12.60
N LEU A 19 1.11 -4.31 -11.26
CA LEU A 19 2.26 -4.83 -10.52
C LEU A 19 2.60 -6.27 -10.90
N SER A 20 1.58 -7.12 -11.05
CA SER A 20 1.78 -8.55 -11.35
C SER A 20 2.26 -8.81 -12.78
N ALA A 21 2.11 -7.83 -13.68
CA ALA A 21 2.66 -7.89 -15.03
C ALA A 21 4.20 -7.75 -15.03
N GLU A 22 4.78 -7.10 -14.01
CA GLU A 22 6.21 -6.81 -13.93
C GLU A 22 6.94 -7.56 -12.81
N LEU A 23 6.23 -7.96 -11.75
CA LEU A 23 6.82 -8.50 -10.51
C LEU A 23 6.11 -9.80 -10.07
N ASP A 24 6.84 -10.72 -9.42
CA ASP A 24 6.26 -11.96 -8.88
C ASP A 24 5.52 -11.73 -7.55
N VAL A 25 4.36 -11.09 -7.66
CA VAL A 25 3.50 -10.71 -6.54
C VAL A 25 2.13 -11.37 -6.65
N GLN A 26 1.38 -11.36 -5.55
CA GLN A 26 0.02 -11.89 -5.51
C GLN A 26 -0.84 -11.14 -4.49
N ARG A 27 -2.16 -11.22 -4.70
CA ARG A 27 -3.15 -10.80 -3.71
C ARG A 27 -2.97 -11.60 -2.41
N ALA A 28 -3.21 -10.93 -1.30
CA ALA A 28 -3.14 -11.46 0.05
C ALA A 28 -4.17 -10.78 0.94
N SER A 29 -4.21 -11.19 2.20
CA SER A 29 -4.89 -10.44 3.24
C SER A 29 -3.95 -10.16 4.41
N MET A 30 -3.90 -8.91 4.85
CA MET A 30 -3.20 -8.47 6.06
C MET A 30 -4.21 -7.78 6.97
N PHE A 31 -4.38 -8.26 8.21
CA PHE A 31 -5.38 -7.73 9.14
C PHE A 31 -6.83 -7.70 8.59
N GLY A 32 -7.18 -8.63 7.70
CA GLY A 32 -8.50 -8.68 7.04
C GLY A 32 -8.67 -7.71 5.87
N MET A 33 -7.63 -6.94 5.54
CA MET A 33 -7.59 -5.98 4.45
C MET A 33 -7.17 -6.68 3.14
N PRO A 34 -7.64 -6.23 1.96
CA PRO A 34 -7.00 -6.57 0.69
C PRO A 34 -5.54 -6.12 0.70
N SER A 35 -4.60 -6.97 0.28
CA SER A 35 -3.17 -6.67 0.36
C SER A 35 -2.39 -7.31 -0.79
N ILE A 36 -1.16 -6.86 -0.96
CA ILE A 36 -0.20 -7.35 -1.96
C ILE A 36 1.03 -7.87 -1.23
N LYS A 37 1.51 -9.05 -1.63
CA LYS A 37 2.74 -9.66 -1.13
C LYS A 37 3.56 -10.26 -2.27
N ARG A 38 4.88 -10.38 -2.07
CA ARG A 38 5.71 -11.25 -2.91
C ARG A 38 5.22 -12.70 -2.85
N ARG A 39 5.33 -13.45 -3.94
CA ARG A 39 5.02 -14.89 -3.91
C ARG A 39 5.92 -15.60 -2.90
N GLY A 40 5.33 -16.36 -1.98
CA GLY A 40 6.05 -16.98 -0.86
C GLY A 40 6.65 -16.00 0.16
N GLY A 41 6.43 -14.68 0.02
CA GLY A 41 7.10 -13.65 0.80
C GLY A 41 6.17 -12.80 1.67
N LYS A 42 6.67 -11.62 2.04
CA LYS A 42 6.03 -10.66 2.96
C LYS A 42 5.08 -9.72 2.22
N ALA A 43 4.05 -9.25 2.92
CA ALA A 43 3.19 -8.18 2.46
C ALA A 43 3.94 -6.84 2.49
N PHE A 44 3.69 -6.01 1.48
CA PHE A 44 4.31 -4.70 1.32
C PHE A 44 3.32 -3.60 0.95
N ALA A 45 2.12 -3.94 0.50
CA ALA A 45 1.08 -2.96 0.22
C ALA A 45 -0.32 -3.49 0.58
N GLY A 46 -1.31 -2.61 0.73
CA GLY A 46 -2.70 -3.01 0.88
C GLY A 46 -3.68 -1.83 0.86
N LEU A 47 -4.97 -2.14 0.83
CA LEU A 47 -6.05 -1.16 0.77
C LEU A 47 -6.72 -1.02 2.14
N TYR A 48 -6.71 0.19 2.70
CA TYR A 48 -7.32 0.55 3.99
C TYR A 48 -8.38 1.64 3.80
N GLY A 49 -9.67 1.30 3.95
CA GLY A 49 -10.72 2.17 3.43
C GLY A 49 -10.50 2.35 1.92
N ASP A 50 -10.34 3.58 1.46
CA ASP A 50 -10.02 3.90 0.07
C ASP A 50 -8.55 4.34 -0.13
N ASP A 51 -7.74 4.27 0.92
CA ASP A 51 -6.33 4.66 0.89
C ASP A 51 -5.44 3.44 0.68
N MET A 52 -4.35 3.61 -0.07
CA MET A 52 -3.31 2.60 -0.15
C MET A 52 -2.33 2.74 1.01
N VAL A 53 -1.91 1.62 1.60
CA VAL A 53 -0.82 1.56 2.56
C VAL A 53 0.39 0.89 1.93
N PHE A 54 1.57 1.47 2.11
CA PHE A 54 2.83 0.97 1.55
C PHE A 54 3.89 0.84 2.63
N LYS A 55 4.59 -0.29 2.65
CA LYS A 55 5.75 -0.50 3.51
C LYS A 55 6.99 0.05 2.82
N LEU A 56 7.45 1.22 3.25
CA LEU A 56 8.53 1.97 2.61
C LEU A 56 9.69 2.18 3.59
N ASP A 57 10.87 2.39 3.04
CA ASP A 57 12.04 2.89 3.74
C ASP A 57 12.72 4.02 2.95
N GLY A 58 13.77 4.61 3.54
CA GLY A 58 14.64 5.56 2.86
C GLY A 58 13.90 6.77 2.24
N PRO A 59 14.35 7.24 1.06
CA PRO A 59 13.76 8.38 0.36
C PRO A 59 12.28 8.19 0.02
N ALA A 60 11.88 7.00 -0.45
CA ALA A 60 10.50 6.72 -0.84
C ALA A 60 9.52 6.88 0.35
N HIS A 61 9.94 6.49 1.56
CA HIS A 61 9.15 6.71 2.77
C HIS A 61 8.95 8.20 3.07
N ALA A 62 10.02 9.00 3.00
CA ALA A 62 9.95 10.44 3.24
C ALA A 62 9.11 11.17 2.18
N GLU A 63 9.27 10.79 0.90
CA GLU A 63 8.49 11.34 -0.21
C GLU A 63 7.00 11.01 -0.07
N ALA A 64 6.66 9.76 0.25
CA ALA A 64 5.26 9.36 0.47
C ALA A 64 4.61 10.14 1.63
N LEU A 65 5.34 10.36 2.73
CA LEU A 65 4.85 11.17 3.86
C LEU A 65 4.72 12.66 3.54
N SER A 66 5.38 13.16 2.50
CA SER A 66 5.25 14.56 2.08
C SER A 66 3.99 14.82 1.25
N LEU A 67 3.30 13.78 0.78
CA LEU A 67 2.06 13.89 0.02
C LEU A 67 0.94 14.43 0.92
N GLU A 68 0.15 15.37 0.40
CA GLU A 68 -0.97 15.94 1.16
C GLU A 68 -1.96 14.86 1.62
N GLY A 69 -2.25 14.83 2.91
CA GLY A 69 -3.13 13.84 3.54
C GLY A 69 -2.47 12.48 3.85
N ALA A 70 -1.25 12.24 3.37
CA ALA A 70 -0.52 11.04 3.73
C ALA A 70 -0.03 11.09 5.18
N HIS A 71 0.00 9.93 5.83
CA HIS A 71 0.39 9.79 7.23
C HIS A 71 0.88 8.38 7.52
N LEU A 72 1.44 8.15 8.71
CA LEU A 72 1.80 6.80 9.13
C LEU A 72 0.55 5.95 9.30
N PHE A 73 0.59 4.74 8.77
CA PHE A 73 -0.50 3.80 8.91
C PHE A 73 -0.71 3.42 10.38
N GLU A 74 -1.92 3.65 10.88
CA GLU A 74 -2.31 3.41 12.28
C GLU A 74 -3.53 2.47 12.35
N PRO A 75 -3.33 1.14 12.20
CA PRO A 75 -4.44 0.18 12.22
C PRO A 75 -5.12 0.07 13.60
N MET A 76 -4.42 0.48 14.65
CA MET A 76 -4.89 0.52 16.03
C MET A 76 -4.53 1.88 16.62
N ALA A 77 -5.52 2.54 17.24
CA ALA A 77 -5.35 3.85 17.85
C ALA A 77 -4.16 3.86 18.84
N GLY A 78 -3.29 4.86 18.71
CA GLY A 78 -2.06 5.04 19.49
C GLY A 78 -0.89 4.15 19.06
N ARG A 79 -1.01 3.37 17.97
CA ARG A 79 0.05 2.43 17.53
C ARG A 79 0.38 2.56 16.04
N PRO A 80 0.99 3.68 15.61
CA PRO A 80 1.41 3.85 14.22
C PRO A 80 2.53 2.88 13.86
N MET A 81 2.44 2.30 12.67
CA MET A 81 3.47 1.46 12.08
C MET A 81 4.46 2.32 11.31
N LYS A 82 5.62 2.63 11.90
CA LYS A 82 6.58 3.62 11.37
C LYS A 82 7.06 3.39 9.94
N ALA A 83 7.13 2.14 9.49
CA ALA A 83 7.57 1.81 8.13
C ALA A 83 6.42 1.82 7.11
N TRP A 84 5.17 2.06 7.53
CA TRP A 84 4.00 2.00 6.67
C TRP A 84 3.38 3.39 6.52
N VAL A 85 3.21 3.82 5.27
CA VAL A 85 2.61 5.10 4.93
C VAL A 85 1.26 4.85 4.28
N GLN A 86 0.22 5.51 4.78
CA GLN A 86 -1.12 5.54 4.22
C GLN A 86 -1.24 6.74 3.28
N VAL A 87 -1.63 6.50 2.04
CA VAL A 87 -1.63 7.46 0.93
C VAL A 87 -3.05 7.55 0.34
N PRO A 88 -3.69 8.73 0.39
CA PRO A 88 -5.04 8.93 -0.13
C PRO A 88 -5.20 8.69 -1.63
N PRO A 89 -6.43 8.42 -2.12
CA PRO A 89 -6.74 8.25 -3.55
C PRO A 89 -6.52 9.50 -4.38
N ALA A 90 -6.40 10.69 -3.77
CA ALA A 90 -5.97 11.90 -4.46
C ALA A 90 -4.57 11.75 -5.12
N HIS A 91 -3.76 10.80 -4.65
CA HIS A 91 -2.43 10.50 -5.16
C HIS A 91 -2.36 9.12 -5.86
N GLU A 92 -3.48 8.62 -6.38
CA GLU A 92 -3.56 7.33 -7.08
C GLU A 92 -2.48 7.14 -8.15
N GLN A 93 -2.14 8.21 -8.89
CA GLN A 93 -1.10 8.19 -9.91
C GLN A 93 0.30 7.86 -9.37
N ARG A 94 0.53 8.00 -8.06
CA ARG A 94 1.77 7.64 -7.36
C ARG A 94 1.74 6.21 -6.82
N TRP A 95 0.61 5.52 -6.81
CA TRP A 95 0.50 4.21 -6.14
C TRP A 95 1.35 3.13 -6.78
N LEU A 96 1.45 3.10 -8.11
CA LEU A 96 2.26 2.09 -8.81
C LEU A 96 3.75 2.21 -8.47
N GLU A 97 4.30 3.43 -8.51
CA GLU A 97 5.71 3.66 -8.15
C GLU A 97 6.00 3.38 -6.67
N LEU A 98 5.09 3.76 -5.76
CA LEU A 98 5.24 3.51 -4.33
C LEU A 98 5.17 2.02 -4.01
N ALA A 99 4.29 1.28 -4.70
CA ALA A 99 4.21 -0.17 -4.57
C ALA A 99 5.48 -0.86 -5.07
N LYS A 100 6.06 -0.40 -6.19
CA LYS A 100 7.35 -0.91 -6.71
C LYS A 100 8.48 -0.64 -5.71
N ALA A 101 8.56 0.57 -5.15
CA ALA A 101 9.53 0.89 -4.11
C ALA A 101 9.34 0.04 -2.84
N ALA A 102 8.09 -0.16 -2.41
CA ALA A 102 7.77 -0.99 -1.26
C ALA A 102 8.12 -2.48 -1.46
N GLU A 103 7.93 -2.99 -2.68
CA GLU A 103 8.35 -4.34 -3.05
C GLU A 103 9.87 -4.47 -2.98
N GLN A 104 10.61 -3.53 -3.58
CA GLN A 104 12.08 -3.51 -3.58
C GLN A 104 12.67 -3.45 -2.17
N ALA A 105 12.04 -2.70 -1.26
CA ALA A 105 12.45 -2.58 0.14
C ALA A 105 12.27 -3.86 0.98
N LEU A 106 11.71 -4.95 0.42
CA LEU A 106 11.52 -6.20 1.17
C LEU A 106 12.80 -7.01 1.42
N GLY A 107 13.91 -6.67 0.75
CA GLY A 107 15.16 -7.43 0.76
C GLY A 107 15.32 -8.27 -0.49
#